data_AF-A0A522YU09-F1
#
_entry.id   AF-A0A522YU09-F1
#
_cell.length_a   1.000
_cell.length_b   1.000
_cell.length_c   1.000
_cell.angle_alpha   90.00
_cell.angle_beta   90.00
_cell.angle_gamma   90.00
#
_symmetry.space_group_name_H-M   'P 1'
#
loop_
_entity.id
_entity.type
_entity.pdbx_description
1 polymer ?
#
loop_
_entity_poly.entity_id
_entity_poly.type
_entity_poly.pdbx_seq_one_letter_code
_entity_poly.pdbx_strand_id
1 'polypeptide(L)'
;MIDELERRIGMAKAVIDNGFCRVGPRLDRADAQGAALTGGASRALGLADALVGLCRRDHPAEAAVLLRQLADVAAEVAWVAADAARAPEALAALAAPRWDALFDDARFKARAAAAGFPEADVSGVTGLAADFAAGNRQVAPWSHVYAENTRPAPDPARVMALAARMMGRVLKALEARWPGTFPGSEELCSS
;
A
#
# COMPACT_ATOMS: atom_id res chain seq x y z
N MET A 1 14.58 2.86 -23.15
CA MET A 1 14.38 4.01 -22.22
C MET A 1 13.80 3.56 -20.89
N ILE A 2 12.74 2.73 -20.88
CA ILE A 2 12.18 2.16 -19.65
C ILE A 2 13.23 1.32 -18.89
N ASP A 3 13.98 0.45 -19.59
CA ASP A 3 15.01 -0.39 -18.96
C ASP A 3 16.12 0.38 -18.23
N GLU A 4 16.50 1.56 -18.75
CA GLU A 4 17.51 2.41 -18.10
C GLU A 4 16.95 3.10 -16.85
N LEU A 5 15.67 3.49 -16.87
CA LEU A 5 14.99 4.08 -15.71
C LEU A 5 14.76 3.02 -14.62
N GLU A 6 14.38 1.80 -15.00
CA GLU A 6 14.28 0.66 -14.07
C GLU A 6 15.63 0.36 -13.42
N ARG A 7 16.71 0.34 -14.21
CA ARG A 7 18.07 0.12 -13.71
C ARG A 7 18.45 1.20 -12.69
N ARG A 8 18.13 2.47 -12.95
CA ARG A 8 18.40 3.58 -12.02
C ARG A 8 17.61 3.45 -10.72
N ILE A 9 16.33 3.05 -10.78
CA ILE A 9 15.52 2.75 -9.60
C ILE A 9 16.14 1.59 -8.82
N GLY A 10 16.48 0.48 -9.48
CA GLY A 10 17.13 -0.68 -8.86
C GLY A 10 18.46 -0.33 -8.18
N MET A 11 19.29 0.52 -8.78
CA MET A 11 20.52 1.03 -8.16
C MET A 11 20.24 1.87 -6.91
N ALA A 12 19.26 2.77 -6.96
CA ALA A 12 18.89 3.60 -5.81
C ALA A 12 18.45 2.73 -4.63
N LYS A 13 17.65 1.68 -4.88
CA LYS A 13 17.28 0.70 -3.87
C LYS A 13 18.49 0.02 -3.24
N ALA A 14 19.40 -0.51 -4.07
CA ALA A 14 20.60 -1.17 -3.59
C ALA A 14 21.49 -0.24 -2.75
N VAL A 15 21.58 1.05 -3.10
CA VAL A 15 22.32 2.05 -2.31
C VAL A 15 21.66 2.28 -0.96
N ILE A 16 20.33 2.43 -0.92
CA ILE A 16 19.56 2.61 0.32
C ILE A 16 19.73 1.39 1.24
N ASP A 17 19.56 0.18 0.70
CA ASP A 17 19.70 -1.07 1.47
C ASP A 17 21.12 -1.21 2.05
N ASN A 18 22.15 -0.99 1.23
CA ASN A 18 23.54 -1.03 1.69
C ASN A 18 23.86 0.05 2.73
N GLY A 19 23.28 1.24 2.59
CA GLY A 19 23.37 2.32 3.57
C GLY A 19 22.77 1.89 4.90
N PHE A 20 21.56 1.35 4.89
CA PHE A 20 20.92 0.84 6.09
C PHE A 20 21.68 -0.32 6.72
N CYS A 21 22.26 -1.24 5.95
CA CYS A 21 23.10 -2.31 6.48
C CYS A 21 24.26 -1.80 7.37
N ARG A 22 24.77 -0.59 7.09
CA ARG A 22 25.86 0.03 7.84
C ARG A 22 25.39 0.84 9.04
N VAL A 23 24.21 1.46 8.94
CA VAL A 23 23.64 2.31 10.00
C VAL A 23 22.91 1.47 11.06
N GLY A 24 22.36 0.32 10.67
CA GLY A 24 21.56 -0.56 11.53
C GLY A 24 22.11 -0.84 12.93
N PRO A 25 23.39 -1.20 13.10
CA PRO A 25 23.98 -1.45 14.41
C PRO A 25 23.99 -0.23 15.37
N ARG A 26 23.72 0.97 14.86
CA ARG A 26 23.73 2.24 15.61
C ARG A 26 22.33 2.83 15.78
N LEU A 27 21.29 2.17 15.27
CA LEU A 27 19.92 2.65 15.40
C LEU A 27 19.44 2.49 16.84
N ASP A 28 18.82 3.55 17.36
CA ASP A 28 18.16 3.55 18.67
C ASP A 28 16.64 3.54 18.48
N ARG A 29 15.95 2.70 19.25
CA ARG A 29 14.48 2.63 19.25
C ARG A 29 13.84 3.89 19.81
N ALA A 30 14.54 4.64 20.66
CA ALA A 30 14.07 5.91 21.20
C ALA A 30 14.27 7.08 20.21
N ASP A 31 15.01 6.87 19.11
CA ASP A 31 15.25 7.90 18.10
C ASP A 31 14.05 8.01 17.14
N ALA A 32 13.16 8.94 17.46
CA ALA A 32 11.99 9.24 16.63
C ALA A 32 12.37 9.69 15.20
N GLN A 33 13.48 10.42 15.04
CA GLN A 33 13.92 10.89 13.73
C GLN A 33 14.41 9.71 12.89
N GLY A 34 15.23 8.84 13.47
CA GLY A 34 15.65 7.58 12.86
C GLY A 34 14.48 6.69 12.46
N ALA A 35 13.47 6.56 13.31
CA ALA A 35 12.25 5.80 13.01
C ALA A 35 11.46 6.38 11.83
N ALA A 36 11.26 7.71 11.79
CA ALA A 36 10.56 8.38 10.70
C ALA A 36 11.30 8.25 9.36
N LEU A 37 12.63 8.48 9.36
CA LEU A 37 13.44 8.40 8.15
C LEU A 37 13.54 6.97 7.60
N THR A 38 13.72 5.97 8.47
CA THR A 38 13.77 4.55 8.06
C THR A 38 12.42 4.06 7.57
N GLY A 39 11.32 4.47 8.22
CA GLY A 39 9.95 4.19 7.79
C GLY A 39 9.64 4.79 6.42
N GLY A 40 9.95 6.07 6.22
CA GLY A 40 9.76 6.78 4.95
C GLY A 40 10.59 6.17 3.81
N ALA A 41 11.86 5.84 4.06
CA ALA A 41 12.70 5.16 3.07
C ALA A 41 12.14 3.79 2.67
N SER A 42 11.72 2.97 3.64
CA SER A 42 11.09 1.66 3.36
C SER A 42 9.83 1.81 2.50
N ARG A 43 9.00 2.82 2.81
CA ARG A 43 7.80 3.11 2.03
C ARG A 43 8.14 3.55 0.60
N ALA A 44 9.15 4.40 0.44
CA ALA A 44 9.61 4.85 -0.87
C ALA A 44 10.11 3.68 -1.75
N LEU A 45 10.86 2.73 -1.18
CA LEU A 45 11.30 1.52 -1.89
C LEU A 45 10.10 0.69 -2.39
N GLY A 46 9.11 0.47 -1.53
CA GLY A 46 7.90 -0.27 -1.89
C GLY A 46 7.06 0.42 -2.97
N LEU A 47 6.92 1.74 -2.91
CA LEU A 47 6.23 2.52 -3.95
C LEU A 47 6.98 2.49 -5.28
N ALA A 48 8.31 2.58 -5.25
CA ALA A 48 9.14 2.51 -6.45
C ALA A 48 9.03 1.15 -7.15
N ASP A 49 8.98 0.04 -6.40
CA ASP A 49 8.76 -1.29 -6.97
C ASP A 49 7.38 -1.43 -7.62
N ALA A 50 6.34 -0.94 -6.95
CA ALA A 50 4.99 -0.97 -7.47
C ALA A 50 4.85 -0.11 -8.74
N LEU A 51 5.49 1.07 -8.76
CA LEU A 51 5.57 1.93 -9.95
C LEU A 51 6.20 1.20 -11.14
N VAL A 52 7.38 0.60 -10.95
CA VAL A 52 8.04 -0.18 -12.00
C VAL A 52 7.15 -1.33 -12.46
N GLY A 53 6.56 -2.08 -11.51
CA GLY A 53 5.69 -3.21 -11.80
C GLY A 53 4.43 -2.86 -12.61
N LEU A 54 3.83 -1.70 -12.36
CA LEU A 54 2.68 -1.18 -13.11
C LEU A 54 3.09 -0.67 -14.49
N CYS A 55 4.17 0.12 -14.58
CA CYS A 55 4.69 0.62 -15.86
C CYS A 55 5.10 -0.52 -16.80
N ARG A 56 5.70 -1.60 -16.28
CA ARG A 56 6.06 -2.80 -17.08
C ARG A 56 4.87 -3.54 -17.66
N ARG A 57 3.70 -3.36 -17.05
CA ARG A 57 2.44 -3.99 -17.47
C ARG A 57 1.54 -3.01 -18.25
N ASP A 58 2.10 -1.89 -18.69
CA ASP A 58 1.38 -0.85 -19.46
C ASP A 58 0.22 -0.20 -18.70
N HIS A 59 0.38 -0.01 -17.38
CA HIS A 59 -0.55 0.69 -16.48
C HIS A 59 0.02 2.01 -15.92
N PRO A 60 0.41 2.98 -16.77
CA PRO A 60 1.06 4.21 -16.31
C PRO A 60 0.10 5.18 -15.59
N ALA A 61 -1.20 5.10 -15.85
CA ALA A 61 -2.20 5.96 -15.19
C ALA A 61 -2.37 5.57 -13.72
N GLU A 62 -2.41 4.28 -13.42
CA GLU A 62 -2.42 3.73 -12.07
C GLU A 62 -1.10 4.00 -11.35
N ALA A 63 0.01 3.92 -12.09
CA ALA A 63 1.33 4.29 -11.58
C ALA A 63 1.38 5.77 -11.15
N ALA A 64 0.69 6.69 -11.84
CA ALA A 64 0.72 8.11 -11.49
C ALA A 64 0.22 8.40 -10.05
N VAL A 65 -0.73 7.61 -9.54
CA VAL A 65 -1.22 7.72 -8.15
C VAL A 65 -0.13 7.33 -7.16
N LEU A 66 0.61 6.24 -7.44
CA LEU A 66 1.74 5.82 -6.61
C LEU A 66 2.91 6.80 -6.70
N LEU A 67 3.12 7.45 -7.85
CA LEU A 67 4.13 8.47 -8.04
C LEU A 67 3.84 9.70 -7.18
N ARG A 68 2.56 10.12 -7.13
CA ARG A 68 2.13 11.21 -6.24
C ARG A 68 2.42 10.87 -4.78
N GLN A 69 2.12 9.66 -4.35
CA GLN A 69 2.40 9.21 -2.98
C GLN A 69 3.91 9.12 -2.71
N LEU A 70 4.71 8.65 -3.68
CA LEU A 70 6.17 8.62 -3.56
C LEU A 70 6.75 10.03 -3.40
N ALA A 71 6.20 11.01 -4.12
CA ALA A 71 6.60 12.42 -3.98
C ALA A 71 6.27 12.98 -2.59
N ASP A 72 5.10 12.63 -2.01
CA ASP A 72 4.77 13.02 -0.63
C ASP A 72 5.74 12.41 0.38
N VAL A 73 6.03 11.11 0.26
CA VAL A 73 6.99 10.43 1.14
C VAL A 73 8.38 11.06 1.03
N ALA A 74 8.83 11.39 -0.20
CA ALA A 74 10.11 12.05 -0.40
C ALA A 74 10.16 13.44 0.24
N ALA A 75 9.08 14.22 0.14
CA ALA A 75 8.97 15.53 0.76
C ALA A 75 8.95 15.43 2.30
N GLU A 76 8.21 14.47 2.86
CA GLU A 76 8.15 14.22 4.30
C GLU A 76 9.52 13.80 4.86
N VAL A 77 10.21 12.86 4.18
CA VAL A 77 11.58 12.43 4.56
C VAL A 77 12.55 13.62 4.54
N ALA A 78 12.50 14.47 3.52
CA ALA A 78 13.34 15.66 3.44
C ALA A 78 13.03 16.66 4.57
N TRP A 79 11.75 16.84 4.89
CA TRP A 79 11.30 17.73 5.96
C TRP A 79 11.74 17.26 7.35
N VAL A 80 11.60 15.97 7.65
CA VAL A 80 12.08 15.37 8.91
C VAL A 80 13.60 15.35 8.99
N ALA A 81 14.30 15.15 7.87
CA ALA A 81 15.76 15.20 7.84
C ALA A 81 16.30 16.62 8.14
N ALA A 82 15.57 17.66 7.73
CA ALA A 82 15.93 19.04 7.99
C ALA A 82 15.71 19.48 9.45
N ASP A 83 14.70 18.91 10.13
CA ASP A 83 14.34 19.26 11.50
C ASP A 83 13.82 18.05 12.28
N ALA A 84 14.63 17.56 13.23
CA ALA A 84 14.31 16.40 14.06
C ALA A 84 13.03 16.59 14.90
N ALA A 85 12.67 17.84 15.23
CA ALA A 85 11.45 18.12 16.00
C ALA A 85 10.16 17.77 15.23
N ARG A 86 10.25 17.56 13.92
CA ARG A 86 9.11 17.17 13.05
C ARG A 86 8.82 15.67 13.07
N ALA A 87 9.74 14.86 13.57
CA ALA A 87 9.60 13.41 13.55
C ALA A 87 8.32 12.90 14.25
N PRO A 88 7.90 13.42 15.43
CA PRO A 88 6.66 12.99 16.05
C PRO A 88 5.42 13.28 15.19
N GLU A 89 5.40 14.43 14.51
CA GLU A 89 4.31 14.84 13.63
C GLU A 89 4.21 13.92 12.40
N ALA A 90 5.35 13.64 11.76
CA ALA A 90 5.43 12.71 10.63
C ALA A 90 5.00 11.28 11.03
N LEU A 91 5.47 10.79 12.17
CA LEU A 91 5.08 9.47 12.70
C LEU A 91 3.57 9.39 12.99
N ALA A 92 2.97 10.47 13.52
CA ALA A 92 1.53 10.53 13.75
C ALA A 92 0.74 10.53 12.44
N ALA A 93 1.20 11.29 11.42
CA ALA A 93 0.58 11.30 10.10
C ALA A 93 0.65 9.92 9.40
N LEU A 94 1.75 9.19 9.59
CA LEU A 94 1.91 7.82 9.11
C LEU A 94 1.00 6.81 9.83
N ALA A 95 0.62 7.08 11.08
CA ALA A 95 -0.30 6.26 11.86
C ALA A 95 -1.78 6.55 11.55
N ALA A 96 -2.08 7.73 10.99
CA ALA A 96 -3.42 8.16 10.57
C ALA A 96 -3.40 8.57 9.09
N PRO A 97 -3.18 7.63 8.16
CA PRO A 97 -3.17 7.94 6.73
C PRO A 97 -4.48 8.62 6.34
N ARG A 98 -4.42 9.69 5.54
CA ARG A 98 -5.59 10.46 5.04
C ARG A 98 -6.41 9.71 3.98
N TRP A 99 -6.59 8.40 4.20
CA TRP A 99 -7.42 7.51 3.40
C TRP A 99 -8.86 8.04 3.31
N ASP A 100 -9.36 8.55 4.43
CA ASP A 100 -10.71 9.08 4.64
C ASP A 100 -11.11 10.18 3.65
N ALA A 101 -10.13 10.94 3.13
CA ALA A 101 -10.37 12.03 2.19
C ALA A 101 -10.57 11.55 0.74
N LEU A 102 -10.07 10.37 0.36
CA LEU A 102 -10.16 9.79 -0.98
C LEU A 102 -11.08 8.56 -1.04
N PHE A 103 -11.16 7.81 0.06
CA PHE A 103 -11.88 6.55 0.21
C PHE A 103 -12.66 6.57 1.54
N ASP A 104 -13.73 7.35 1.58
CA ASP A 104 -14.65 7.43 2.73
C ASP A 104 -15.23 6.04 3.08
N ASP A 105 -14.69 5.45 4.15
CA ASP A 105 -15.05 4.15 4.69
C ASP A 105 -16.53 4.08 5.11
N ALA A 106 -17.07 5.16 5.68
CA ALA A 106 -18.47 5.20 6.12
C ALA A 106 -19.39 5.11 4.91
N ARG A 107 -19.06 5.85 3.84
CA ARG A 107 -19.78 5.80 2.57
C ARG A 107 -19.67 4.44 1.87
N PHE A 108 -18.48 3.82 1.87
CA PHE A 108 -18.30 2.47 1.31
C PHE A 108 -19.13 1.43 2.09
N LYS A 109 -18.99 1.39 3.42
CA LYS A 109 -19.73 0.48 4.31
C LYS A 109 -21.24 0.61 4.12
N ALA A 110 -21.76 1.83 4.07
CA ALA A 110 -23.19 2.09 3.85
C ALA A 110 -23.69 1.54 2.50
N ARG A 111 -22.94 1.75 1.41
CA ARG A 111 -23.31 1.25 0.07
C ARG A 111 -23.19 -0.26 -0.03
N ALA A 112 -22.15 -0.85 0.56
CA ALA A 112 -21.94 -2.28 0.56
C ALA A 112 -23.04 -3.02 1.35
N ALA A 113 -23.43 -2.47 2.52
CA ALA A 113 -24.56 -2.98 3.29
C ALA A 113 -25.87 -2.91 2.49
N ALA A 114 -26.15 -1.79 1.83
CA ALA A 114 -27.34 -1.64 0.98
C ALA A 114 -27.35 -2.63 -0.21
N ALA A 115 -26.18 -3.00 -0.73
CA ALA A 115 -26.01 -3.99 -1.79
C ALA A 115 -25.94 -5.46 -1.28
N GLY A 116 -26.07 -5.69 0.03
CA GLY A 116 -26.06 -7.02 0.63
C GLY A 116 -24.70 -7.70 0.63
N PHE A 117 -23.61 -6.92 0.71
CA PHE A 117 -22.26 -7.48 0.80
C PHE A 117 -22.05 -8.12 2.19
N PRO A 118 -21.40 -9.29 2.29
CA PRO A 118 -21.04 -9.86 3.57
C PRO A 118 -20.13 -8.92 4.36
N GLU A 119 -20.42 -8.73 5.65
CA GLU A 119 -19.60 -7.86 6.52
C GLU A 119 -18.12 -8.30 6.55
N ALA A 120 -17.86 -9.61 6.46
CA ALA A 120 -16.50 -10.14 6.39
C ALA A 120 -15.73 -9.67 5.14
N ASP A 121 -16.42 -9.47 4.00
CA ASP A 121 -15.80 -8.96 2.78
C ASP A 121 -15.55 -7.45 2.90
N VAL A 122 -16.50 -6.70 3.46
CA VAL A 122 -16.41 -5.25 3.68
C VAL A 122 -15.29 -4.91 4.68
N SER A 123 -15.29 -5.58 5.82
CA SER A 123 -14.22 -5.51 6.83
C SER A 123 -12.89 -6.03 6.26
N GLY A 124 -12.91 -7.05 5.38
CA GLY A 124 -11.73 -7.54 4.70
C GLY A 124 -11.10 -6.50 3.77
N VAL A 125 -11.89 -5.84 2.94
CA VAL A 125 -11.43 -4.80 1.99
C VAL A 125 -10.91 -3.56 2.73
N THR A 126 -11.65 -3.08 3.74
CA THR A 126 -11.23 -1.92 4.55
C THR A 126 -10.00 -2.23 5.42
N GLY A 127 -9.91 -3.44 5.96
CA GLY A 127 -8.73 -3.91 6.70
C GLY A 127 -7.48 -4.02 5.83
N LEU A 128 -7.60 -4.55 4.60
CA LEU A 128 -6.49 -4.62 3.64
C LEU A 128 -5.92 -3.24 3.28
N ALA A 129 -6.78 -2.22 3.21
CA ALA A 129 -6.35 -0.85 2.96
C ALA A 129 -5.56 -0.25 4.15
N ALA A 130 -6.00 -0.51 5.38
CA ALA A 130 -5.24 -0.13 6.58
C ALA A 130 -3.89 -0.87 6.65
N ASP A 131 -3.88 -2.14 6.30
CA ASP A 131 -2.67 -2.96 6.22
C ASP A 131 -1.73 -2.51 5.10
N PHE A 132 -2.20 -1.89 4.02
CA PHE A 132 -1.34 -1.29 2.99
C PHE A 132 -0.54 -0.08 3.49
N ALA A 133 -1.07 0.67 4.45
CA ALA A 133 -0.36 1.82 5.06
C ALA A 133 0.72 1.38 6.08
N ALA A 134 0.51 0.23 6.72
CA ALA A 134 1.50 -0.42 7.59
C ALA A 134 2.45 -1.36 6.83
N GLY A 135 2.01 -1.89 5.69
CA GLY A 135 2.71 -2.85 4.85
C GLY A 135 3.88 -2.22 4.09
N ASN A 136 4.85 -3.07 3.72
CA ASN A 136 6.16 -2.71 3.16
C ASN A 136 7.17 -2.07 4.12
N ARG A 137 6.91 -2.05 5.44
CA ARG A 137 7.97 -1.72 6.42
C ARG A 137 8.82 -2.93 6.80
N GLN A 138 8.36 -4.15 6.49
CA GLN A 138 9.04 -5.42 6.79
C GLN A 138 10.25 -5.73 5.90
N VAL A 139 10.28 -5.21 4.67
CA VAL A 139 11.34 -5.48 3.68
C VAL A 139 12.68 -4.84 4.04
N ALA A 140 12.70 -3.90 5.00
CA ALA A 140 13.95 -3.35 5.51
C ALA A 140 14.68 -4.39 6.39
N PRO A 141 16.01 -4.54 6.27
CA PRO A 141 16.81 -5.49 7.07
C PRO A 141 16.66 -5.34 8.60
N TRP A 142 16.21 -4.19 9.08
CA TRP A 142 16.07 -3.82 10.49
C TRP A 142 14.61 -3.69 10.94
N SER A 143 13.65 -4.16 10.14
CA SER A 143 12.22 -4.06 10.46
C SER A 143 11.86 -4.68 11.82
N HIS A 144 12.59 -5.72 12.24
CA HIS A 144 12.48 -6.37 13.54
C HIS A 144 12.87 -5.48 14.75
N VAL A 145 13.53 -4.34 14.53
CA VAL A 145 13.91 -3.40 15.59
C VAL A 145 12.71 -2.56 16.04
N TYR A 146 11.71 -2.35 15.18
CA TYR A 146 10.52 -1.53 15.48
C TYR A 146 9.26 -2.39 15.42
N ALA A 147 8.52 -2.48 16.53
CA ALA A 147 7.36 -3.38 16.64
C ALA A 147 6.29 -3.07 15.59
N GLU A 148 6.13 -1.80 15.21
CA GLU A 148 5.18 -1.31 14.23
C GLU A 148 5.51 -1.80 12.81
N ASN A 149 6.79 -2.07 12.52
CA ASN A 149 7.27 -2.55 11.23
C ASN A 149 7.16 -4.07 11.09
N THR A 150 6.86 -4.80 12.16
CA THR A 150 6.68 -6.26 12.16
C THR A 150 5.26 -6.72 11.82
N ARG A 151 4.33 -5.80 11.51
CA ARG A 151 2.99 -6.18 11.03
C ARG A 151 3.08 -6.88 9.67
N PRO A 152 2.53 -8.11 9.54
CA PRO A 152 2.62 -8.88 8.30
C PRO A 152 1.97 -8.13 7.15
N ALA A 153 2.62 -8.16 5.98
CA ALA A 153 1.99 -7.69 4.75
C ALA A 153 0.70 -8.46 4.48
N PRO A 154 -0.27 -7.85 3.78
CA PRO A 154 -1.44 -8.56 3.28
C PRO A 154 -1.06 -9.84 2.54
N ASP A 155 -1.70 -10.96 2.91
CA ASP A 155 -1.57 -12.21 2.16
C ASP A 155 -2.08 -12.02 0.72
N PRO A 156 -1.22 -12.21 -0.31
CA PRO A 156 -1.62 -12.06 -1.72
C PRO A 156 -2.80 -12.96 -2.10
N ALA A 157 -2.89 -14.17 -1.55
CA ALA A 157 -4.01 -15.07 -1.83
C ALA A 157 -5.32 -14.52 -1.30
N ARG A 158 -5.31 -13.93 -0.10
CA ARG A 158 -6.46 -13.22 0.48
C ARG A 158 -6.89 -12.01 -0.36
N VAL A 159 -5.94 -11.22 -0.87
CA VAL A 159 -6.22 -10.07 -1.75
C VAL A 159 -6.89 -10.53 -3.04
N MET A 160 -6.32 -11.54 -3.71
CA MET A 160 -6.88 -12.08 -4.95
C MET A 160 -8.26 -12.72 -4.74
N ALA A 161 -8.47 -13.42 -3.63
CA ALA A 161 -9.76 -14.02 -3.29
C ALA A 161 -10.84 -12.97 -3.01
N LEU A 162 -10.50 -11.84 -2.39
CA LEU A 162 -11.44 -10.72 -2.20
C LEU A 162 -11.74 -10.02 -3.52
N ALA A 163 -10.73 -9.79 -4.37
CA ALA A 163 -10.94 -9.22 -5.70
C ALA A 163 -11.87 -10.08 -6.57
N ALA A 164 -11.66 -11.40 -6.59
CA ALA A 164 -12.52 -12.33 -7.32
C ALA A 164 -13.98 -12.27 -6.83
N ARG A 165 -14.20 -12.26 -5.52
CA ARG A 165 -15.54 -12.09 -4.92
C ARG A 165 -16.20 -10.77 -5.34
N MET A 166 -15.47 -9.65 -5.30
CA MET A 166 -16.01 -8.35 -5.73
C MET A 166 -16.41 -8.37 -7.22
N MET A 167 -15.61 -9.00 -8.07
CA MET A 167 -15.93 -9.17 -9.49
C MET A 167 -17.17 -10.05 -9.70
N GLY A 168 -17.35 -11.11 -8.91
CA GLY A 168 -18.57 -11.91 -8.88
C GLY A 168 -19.81 -11.08 -8.52
N ARG A 169 -19.71 -10.14 -7.58
CA ARG A 169 -20.81 -9.22 -7.23
C ARG A 169 -21.18 -8.30 -8.40
N VAL A 170 -20.19 -7.81 -9.14
CA VAL A 170 -20.43 -6.99 -10.33
C VAL A 170 -21.14 -7.81 -11.41
N LEU A 171 -20.66 -9.01 -11.70
CA LEU A 171 -21.28 -9.92 -12.68
C LEU A 171 -22.72 -10.26 -12.31
N LYS A 172 -22.99 -10.55 -11.03
CA LYS A 172 -24.36 -10.81 -10.54
C LYS A 172 -25.28 -9.61 -10.76
N ALA A 173 -24.80 -8.40 -10.51
CA ALA A 173 -25.58 -7.18 -10.71
C ALA A 173 -25.87 -6.93 -12.22
N LEU A 174 -24.90 -7.21 -13.09
CA LEU A 174 -25.05 -7.09 -14.53
C LEU A 174 -26.03 -8.14 -15.10
N GLU A 175 -25.91 -9.39 -14.68
CA GLU A 175 -26.81 -10.49 -15.07
C GLU A 175 -28.25 -10.25 -14.59
N ALA A 176 -28.43 -9.72 -13.38
CA ALA A 176 -29.75 -9.31 -12.89
C ALA A 176 -30.39 -8.21 -13.77
N ARG A 177 -29.57 -7.35 -14.38
CA ARG A 177 -30.04 -6.28 -15.27
C ARG A 177 -30.30 -6.74 -16.69
N TRP A 178 -29.51 -7.70 -17.20
CA TRP A 178 -29.56 -8.25 -18.56
C TRP A 178 -29.38 -9.78 -18.56
N PRO A 179 -30.45 -10.54 -18.24
CA PRO A 179 -30.35 -11.99 -18.11
C PRO A 179 -29.92 -12.68 -19.42
N GLY A 180 -29.07 -13.70 -19.29
CA GLY A 180 -28.53 -14.53 -20.38
C GLY A 180 -27.41 -13.87 -21.19
N THR A 181 -26.98 -12.66 -20.81
CA THR A 181 -26.00 -11.88 -21.60
C THR A 181 -24.56 -12.16 -21.16
N PHE A 182 -24.35 -12.72 -19.97
CA PHE A 182 -23.02 -12.98 -19.40
C PHE A 182 -22.80 -14.50 -19.18
N PRO A 183 -22.58 -15.28 -20.25
CA PRO A 183 -22.35 -16.72 -20.14
C PRO A 183 -21.11 -17.03 -19.30
N GLY A 184 -21.22 -17.99 -18.38
CA GLY A 184 -20.17 -18.35 -17.41
C GLY A 184 -20.16 -17.50 -16.13
N SER A 185 -21.05 -16.51 -16.00
CA SER A 185 -21.16 -15.70 -14.78
C SER A 185 -21.57 -16.51 -13.55
N GLU A 186 -22.29 -17.62 -13.73
CA GLU A 186 -22.79 -18.49 -12.65
C GLU A 186 -21.66 -19.12 -11.82
N GLU A 187 -20.55 -19.50 -12.47
CA GLU A 187 -19.37 -20.07 -11.81
C GLU A 187 -18.63 -19.03 -10.96
N LEU A 188 -18.67 -17.75 -11.39
CA LEU A 188 -18.01 -16.63 -10.71
C LEU A 188 -18.89 -15.95 -9.64
N CYS A 189 -20.21 -16.18 -9.66
CA CYS A 189 -21.16 -15.63 -8.69
C CYS A 189 -21.36 -16.52 -7.45
N SER A 190 -20.84 -17.75 -7.47
CA SER A 190 -21.05 -18.79 -6.45
C SER A 190 -20.01 -18.79 -5.32
N SER A 191 -18.97 -17.96 -5.45
CA SER A 191 -17.85 -17.78 -4.51
C SER A 191 -17.96 -16.49 -3.70
#